data_AF-A0A2H8TWL8-F1
#
_entry.id   AF-A0A2H8TWL8-F1
#
_cell.length_a   1.000
_cell.length_b   1.000
_cell.length_c   1.000
_cell.angle_alpha   90.00
_cell.angle_beta   90.00
_cell.angle_gamma   90.00
#
_symmetry.space_group_name_H-M   'P 1'
#
loop_
_entity.id
_entity.type
_entity.pdbx_description
1 polymer ?
#
loop_
_entity_poly.entity_id
_entity_poly.type
_entity_poly.pdbx_seq_one_letter_code
_entity_poly.pdbx_strand_id
1 'polypeptide(L)'
;MREVHPLIEVIGSMIQSPNFNHTLHRTFAPCIEFMVGPRRPLSPPPYAGNENSNEVQSIIPKALEGEIARLDQRFKVSLDPVRPSGVSCIRLLCWLDDKNLPCVPPINIIVYENYPPANPACIIPSNDYGGTSFLMCVKDVFESRMMLMPVRFTVSHILDSWEMSVRQAVALLLDNKDSIANN
;
A
#
# COMPACT_ATOMS: atom_id res chain seq x y z
N MET A 1 -1.51 -37.66 11.34
CA MET A 1 -0.58 -37.65 10.18
C MET A 1 -0.27 -36.21 9.87
N ARG A 2 1.00 -35.78 9.95
CA ARG A 2 1.40 -34.42 9.53
C ARG A 2 1.57 -34.46 8.02
N GLU A 3 0.71 -33.75 7.29
CA GLU A 3 0.91 -33.49 5.87
C GLU A 3 2.12 -32.57 5.71
N VAL A 4 3.29 -33.17 5.52
CA VAL A 4 4.50 -32.43 5.19
C VAL A 4 4.38 -32.10 3.71
N HIS A 5 4.15 -30.83 3.37
CA HIS A 5 4.10 -30.40 1.98
C HIS A 5 5.49 -30.64 1.36
N PRO A 6 5.66 -31.59 0.42
CA PRO A 6 6.97 -31.95 -0.13
C PRO A 6 7.67 -30.74 -0.78
N LEU A 7 6.89 -29.76 -1.26
CA LEU A 7 7.38 -28.49 -1.77
C LEU A 7 8.05 -27.62 -0.69
N ILE A 8 7.51 -27.55 0.52
CA ILE A 8 8.07 -26.75 1.61
C ILE A 8 9.42 -27.33 2.04
N GLU A 9 9.54 -28.65 2.09
CA GLU A 9 10.78 -29.33 2.46
C GLU A 9 11.87 -29.14 1.39
N VAL A 10 11.49 -29.25 0.12
CA VAL A 10 12.38 -29.00 -1.01
C VAL A 10 12.83 -27.54 -1.05
N ILE A 11 11.92 -26.57 -0.86
CA ILE A 11 12.27 -25.14 -0.77
C ILE A 11 13.18 -24.88 0.43
N GLY A 12 12.88 -25.47 1.60
CA GLY A 12 13.72 -25.36 2.79
C GLY A 12 15.15 -25.85 2.55
N SER A 13 15.30 -26.97 1.85
CA SER A 13 16.62 -27.50 1.46
C SER A 13 17.35 -26.60 0.44
N MET A 14 16.61 -25.97 -0.47
CA MET A 14 17.18 -25.12 -1.51
C MET A 14 17.64 -23.75 -0.98
N ILE A 15 16.93 -23.18 0.00
CA ILE A 15 17.31 -21.89 0.63
C ILE A 15 18.66 -21.97 1.36
N GLN A 16 19.02 -23.15 1.86
CA GLN A 16 20.31 -23.39 2.51
C GLN A 16 21.48 -23.49 1.52
N SER A 17 21.20 -23.53 0.22
CA SER A 17 22.22 -23.59 -0.82
C SER A 17 22.83 -22.21 -1.10
N PRO A 18 24.17 -22.08 -1.17
CA PRO A 18 24.84 -20.81 -1.50
C PRO A 18 24.52 -20.29 -2.91
N ASN A 19 23.97 -21.16 -3.77
CA ASN A 19 23.60 -20.83 -5.15
C ASN A 19 22.08 -20.79 -5.36
N PHE A 20 21.27 -20.70 -4.30
CA PHE A 20 19.81 -20.71 -4.39
C PHE A 20 19.28 -19.72 -5.43
N ASN A 21 19.70 -18.45 -5.36
CA ASN A 21 19.27 -17.41 -6.29
C ASN A 21 19.66 -17.73 -7.75
N HIS A 22 20.84 -18.30 -7.97
CA HIS A 22 21.29 -18.69 -9.30
C HIS A 22 20.47 -19.86 -9.85
N THR A 23 20.18 -20.87 -9.02
CA THR A 23 19.34 -22.01 -9.40
C THR A 23 17.90 -21.59 -9.66
N LEU A 24 17.33 -20.72 -8.81
CA LEU A 24 15.99 -20.17 -8.99
C LEU A 24 15.92 -19.39 -10.29
N HIS A 25 16.85 -18.45 -10.52
CA HIS A 25 16.90 -17.67 -11.74
C HIS A 25 17.03 -18.57 -12.96
N ARG A 26 17.96 -19.53 -13.00
CA ARG A 26 18.10 -20.45 -14.15
C ARG A 26 16.85 -21.28 -14.40
N THR A 27 16.16 -21.72 -13.35
CA THR A 27 14.97 -22.58 -13.46
C THR A 27 13.75 -21.80 -13.97
N PHE A 28 13.53 -20.59 -13.48
CA PHE A 28 12.32 -19.82 -13.77
C PHE A 28 12.51 -18.70 -14.80
N ALA A 29 13.75 -18.28 -15.12
CA ALA A 29 14.02 -17.22 -16.09
C ALA A 29 13.40 -17.49 -17.47
N PRO A 30 13.47 -18.69 -18.07
CA PRO A 30 12.85 -18.93 -19.38
C PRO A 30 11.33 -18.71 -19.38
N CYS A 31 10.65 -19.10 -18.29
CA CYS A 31 9.22 -18.88 -18.12
C CYS A 31 8.89 -17.39 -17.89
N ILE A 32 9.72 -16.70 -17.11
CA ILE A 32 9.58 -15.26 -16.89
C ILE A 32 9.83 -14.48 -18.18
N GLU A 33 10.85 -14.82 -18.95
CA GLU A 33 11.15 -14.19 -20.25
C GLU A 33 10.02 -14.41 -21.26
N PHE A 34 9.43 -15.61 -21.28
CA PHE A 34 8.28 -15.91 -22.12
C PHE A 34 7.02 -15.10 -21.72
N MET A 35 6.78 -14.92 -20.42
CA MET A 35 5.65 -14.11 -19.92
C MET A 35 5.86 -12.60 -20.09
N VAL A 36 7.09 -12.11 -19.94
CA VAL A 36 7.41 -10.67 -19.88
C VAL A 36 7.79 -10.09 -21.25
N GLY A 37 8.06 -10.93 -22.24
CA GLY A 37 8.44 -10.51 -23.59
C GLY A 37 9.90 -10.03 -23.69
N PRO A 38 10.37 -9.69 -24.90
CA PRO A 38 11.79 -9.42 -25.16
C PRO A 38 12.29 -8.22 -24.34
N ARG A 39 13.30 -8.46 -23.49
CA ARG A 39 13.97 -7.38 -22.76
C ARG A 39 14.72 -6.49 -23.75
N ARG A 40 14.36 -5.20 -23.83
CA ARG A 40 15.15 -4.22 -24.58
C ARG A 40 16.56 -4.17 -23.97
N PRO A 41 17.63 -4.18 -24.79
CA PRO A 41 18.99 -4.09 -24.27
C PRO A 41 19.18 -2.74 -23.55
N LEU A 42 19.67 -2.80 -22.32
CA LEU A 42 20.13 -1.65 -21.58
C LEU A 42 21.30 -1.04 -22.35
N SER A 43 21.14 0.18 -22.86
CA SER A 43 22.25 0.95 -23.43
C SER A 43 23.34 1.17 -22.35
N PRO A 44 24.62 1.00 -22.67
CA PRO A 44 25.70 1.25 -21.71
C PRO A 44 25.76 2.74 -21.30
N PRO A 45 26.29 3.05 -20.10
CA PRO A 45 26.27 4.42 -19.57
C PRO A 45 27.34 5.30 -20.25
N PRO A 46 27.00 6.51 -20.72
CA PRO A 46 28.01 7.49 -21.05
C PRO A 46 28.62 8.06 -19.76
N TYR A 47 29.90 7.77 -19.53
CA TYR A 47 30.73 8.50 -18.59
C TYR A 47 30.95 9.93 -19.11
N ALA A 48 30.43 10.93 -18.42
CA ALA A 48 31.00 12.28 -18.32
C ALA A 48 30.28 13.05 -17.21
N GLY A 49 31.06 13.63 -16.30
CA GLY A 49 30.55 14.29 -15.10
C GLY A 49 29.64 15.47 -15.39
N ASN A 50 28.63 15.62 -14.55
CA ASN A 50 28.17 16.92 -14.10
C ASN A 50 27.51 16.78 -12.73
N GLU A 51 28.01 17.56 -11.79
CA GLU A 51 27.47 17.73 -10.46
C GLU A 51 26.12 18.48 -10.60
N ASN A 52 25.06 17.96 -9.96
CA ASN A 52 23.64 18.40 -10.00
C ASN A 52 22.70 17.67 -10.97
N SER A 53 22.43 16.39 -10.71
CA SER A 53 21.24 15.71 -11.24
C SER A 53 20.64 14.72 -10.22
N ASN A 54 20.20 15.25 -9.08
CA ASN A 54 19.10 14.64 -8.30
C ASN A 54 17.75 14.82 -9.02
N GLU A 55 17.72 14.62 -10.34
CA GLU A 55 16.50 14.48 -11.13
C GLU A 55 16.21 12.99 -11.30
N VAL A 56 15.95 12.31 -10.17
CA VAL A 56 14.86 11.32 -10.22
C VAL A 56 13.62 12.16 -10.41
N GLN A 57 13.30 12.52 -11.66
CA GLN A 57 12.05 13.17 -11.98
C GLN A 57 10.96 12.28 -11.40
N SER A 58 10.40 12.75 -10.30
CA SER A 58 9.28 12.14 -9.59
C SER A 58 8.13 12.09 -10.60
N ILE A 59 7.95 10.95 -11.27
CA ILE A 59 6.83 10.70 -12.20
C ILE A 59 5.55 10.50 -11.38
N ILE A 60 5.22 11.45 -10.50
CA ILE A 60 3.92 11.54 -9.85
C ILE A 60 3.04 12.38 -10.77
N PRO A 61 1.87 11.90 -11.18
CA PRO A 61 0.93 12.71 -11.97
C PRO A 61 0.64 14.03 -11.27
N LYS A 62 0.73 15.17 -11.98
CA LYS A 62 0.51 16.52 -11.41
C LYS A 62 -0.80 16.66 -10.62
N ALA A 63 -1.83 15.93 -11.04
CA ALA A 63 -3.11 15.90 -10.32
C ALA A 63 -2.97 15.27 -8.93
N LEU A 64 -2.25 14.14 -8.82
CA LEU A 64 -1.96 13.48 -7.54
C LEU A 64 -1.03 14.34 -6.68
N GLU A 65 0.00 14.94 -7.28
CA GLU A 65 0.91 15.85 -6.59
C GLU A 65 0.15 17.05 -5.99
N GLY A 66 -0.71 17.70 -6.78
CA GLY A 66 -1.51 18.83 -6.32
C GLY A 66 -2.58 18.44 -5.30
N GLU A 67 -3.01 17.18 -5.27
CA GLU A 67 -3.90 16.67 -4.23
C GLU A 67 -3.14 16.43 -2.92
N ILE A 68 -2.00 15.75 -2.98
CA ILE A 68 -1.13 15.52 -1.81
C ILE A 68 -0.69 16.86 -1.21
N ALA A 69 -0.33 17.84 -2.05
CA ALA A 69 0.08 19.18 -1.59
C ALA A 69 -1.04 19.97 -0.89
N ARG A 70 -2.31 19.59 -1.09
CA ARG A 70 -3.47 20.23 -0.45
C ARG A 70 -4.04 19.40 0.71
N LEU A 71 -3.52 18.19 0.96
CA LEU A 71 -3.92 17.41 2.12
C LEU A 71 -3.64 18.20 3.39
N ASP A 72 -4.52 18.02 4.38
CA ASP A 72 -4.28 18.55 5.71
C ASP A 72 -3.01 17.94 6.31
N GLN A 73 -2.26 18.72 7.09
CA GLN A 73 -1.00 18.32 7.74
C GLN A 73 -1.11 17.07 8.61
N ARG A 74 -2.33 16.72 9.06
CA ARG A 74 -2.61 15.46 9.77
C ARG A 74 -2.36 14.23 8.92
N PHE A 75 -2.44 14.34 7.60
CA PHE A 75 -2.17 13.23 6.69
C PHE A 75 -0.71 13.26 6.26
N LYS A 76 0.08 12.30 6.74
CA LYS A 76 1.45 12.09 6.22
C LYS A 76 1.38 11.06 5.10
N VAL A 77 2.03 11.35 3.99
CA VAL A 77 2.05 10.47 2.81
C VAL A 77 3.50 10.22 2.41
N SER A 78 3.84 8.95 2.20
CA SER A 78 5.11 8.52 1.64
C SER A 78 4.86 7.68 0.40
N LEU A 79 5.76 7.78 -0.57
CA LEU A 79 5.71 7.01 -1.81
C LEU A 79 6.59 5.78 -1.67
N ASP A 80 6.08 4.63 -2.09
CA ASP A 80 6.92 3.45 -2.25
C ASP A 80 7.76 3.59 -3.54
N PRO A 81 9.11 3.63 -3.46
CA PRO A 81 9.96 3.75 -4.63
C PRO A 81 9.98 2.48 -5.50
N VAL A 82 9.49 1.34 -4.98
CA VAL A 82 9.54 0.06 -5.69
C VAL A 82 8.37 -0.04 -6.66
N ARG A 83 8.61 0.32 -7.94
CA ARG A 83 7.65 0.12 -9.02
C ARG A 83 7.81 -1.29 -9.62
N PRO A 84 6.86 -2.22 -9.44
CA PRO A 84 6.92 -3.51 -10.13
C PRO A 84 6.89 -3.30 -11.64
N SER A 85 7.84 -3.90 -12.35
CA SER A 85 7.94 -3.78 -13.80
C SER A 85 6.69 -4.36 -14.48
N GLY A 86 5.96 -3.54 -15.25
CA GLY A 86 4.82 -3.97 -16.06
C GLY A 86 3.45 -3.39 -15.67
N VAL A 87 3.33 -2.74 -14.50
CA VAL A 87 2.14 -1.95 -14.13
C VAL A 87 2.58 -0.62 -13.50
N SER A 88 2.18 0.47 -14.11
CA SER A 88 2.51 1.84 -13.69
C SER A 88 1.47 2.32 -12.69
N CYS A 89 1.48 1.69 -11.52
CA CYS A 89 0.74 2.18 -10.37
C CYS A 89 1.72 2.78 -9.33
N ILE A 90 1.22 3.74 -8.57
CA ILE A 90 1.93 4.39 -7.48
C ILE A 90 1.31 3.86 -6.19
N ARG A 91 2.14 3.32 -5.30
CA ARG A 91 1.72 2.95 -3.95
C ARG A 91 2.09 4.07 -2.99
N LEU A 92 1.08 4.55 -2.27
CA LEU A 92 1.19 5.52 -1.20
C LEU A 92 1.00 4.80 0.12
N LEU A 93 1.90 5.06 1.06
CA LEU A 93 1.75 4.70 2.45
C LEU A 93 1.28 5.96 3.20
N CYS A 94 0.13 5.87 3.86
CA CYS A 94 -0.55 7.01 4.46
C CYS A 94 -0.72 6.83 5.96
N TRP A 95 -0.36 7.84 6.74
CA TRP A 95 -0.54 7.89 8.20
C TRP A 95 -1.47 9.03 8.59
N LEU A 96 -2.13 8.85 9.73
CA LEU A 96 -2.95 9.85 10.40
C LEU A 96 -2.24 10.31 11.68
N ASP A 97 -1.76 11.55 11.66
CA ASP A 97 -1.10 12.24 12.77
C ASP A 97 -1.99 13.38 13.28
N ASP A 98 -3.10 13.02 13.92
CA ASP A 98 -4.00 13.95 14.60
C ASP A 98 -3.90 13.74 16.11
N LYS A 99 -3.51 14.79 16.84
CA LYS A 99 -3.35 14.78 18.30
C LYS A 99 -4.65 14.47 19.06
N ASN A 100 -5.78 14.69 18.42
CA ASN A 100 -7.11 14.47 19.01
C ASN A 100 -7.66 13.08 18.72
N LEU A 101 -6.93 12.26 17.95
CA LEU A 101 -7.34 10.91 17.58
C LEU A 101 -6.37 9.88 18.14
N PRO A 102 -6.86 8.66 18.44
CA PRO A 102 -5.97 7.56 18.77
C PRO A 102 -5.09 7.21 17.56
N CYS A 103 -3.86 6.80 17.83
CA CYS A 103 -2.95 6.32 16.78
C CYS A 103 -3.52 5.06 16.13
N VAL A 104 -3.54 5.04 14.80
CA VAL A 104 -3.95 3.90 13.99
C VAL A 104 -2.82 3.49 13.03
N PRO A 105 -2.73 2.20 12.64
CA PRO A 105 -1.75 1.75 11.66
C PRO A 105 -1.91 2.48 10.32
N PRO A 106 -0.85 2.62 9.51
CA PRO A 106 -0.98 3.24 8.19
C PRO A 106 -1.77 2.38 7.21
N ILE A 107 -2.38 3.04 6.22
CA ILE A 107 -3.08 2.39 5.10
C ILE A 107 -2.29 2.54 3.80
N ASN A 108 -2.51 1.61 2.86
CA ASN A 108 -1.89 1.65 1.55
C ASN A 108 -2.92 2.11 0.51
N ILE A 109 -2.57 3.11 -0.30
CA ILE A 109 -3.40 3.57 -1.41
C ILE A 109 -2.64 3.33 -2.72
N ILE A 110 -3.30 2.67 -3.67
CA ILE A 110 -2.76 2.40 -5.01
C ILE A 110 -3.42 3.36 -5.99
N VAL A 111 -2.62 4.15 -6.69
CA VAL A 111 -3.05 5.06 -7.75
C VAL A 111 -2.61 4.52 -9.11
N TYR A 112 -3.50 4.49 -10.09
CA TYR A 112 -3.25 3.95 -11.43
C TYR A 112 -2.88 5.06 -12.45
N GLU A 113 -2.40 4.68 -13.63
CA GLU A 113 -1.94 5.62 -14.68
C GLU A 113 -2.97 6.68 -15.08
N ASN A 114 -4.25 6.32 -15.15
CA ASN A 114 -5.32 7.18 -15.63
C ASN A 114 -5.97 8.01 -14.51
N TYR A 115 -5.20 8.38 -13.49
CA TYR A 115 -5.66 9.23 -12.39
C TYR A 115 -5.78 10.70 -12.85
N PRO A 116 -6.82 11.47 -12.44
CA PRO A 116 -7.94 11.13 -11.55
C PRO A 116 -9.14 10.33 -12.09
N PRO A 117 -9.37 10.16 -13.40
CA PRO A 117 -10.52 9.38 -13.90
C PRO A 117 -10.65 7.95 -13.36
N ALA A 118 -9.52 7.28 -13.13
CA ALA A 118 -9.48 5.97 -12.49
C ALA A 118 -9.43 6.11 -10.97
N ASN A 119 -10.35 5.44 -10.27
CA ASN A 119 -10.39 5.45 -8.81
C ASN A 119 -9.13 4.82 -8.21
N PRO A 120 -8.57 5.41 -7.14
CA PRO A 120 -7.53 4.76 -6.37
C PRO A 120 -8.12 3.55 -5.62
N ALA A 121 -7.28 2.54 -5.38
CA ALA A 121 -7.64 1.42 -4.51
C ALA A 121 -7.05 1.61 -3.11
N CYS A 122 -7.80 1.24 -2.08
CA CYS A 122 -7.32 1.24 -0.69
C CYS A 122 -7.07 -0.20 -0.23
N ILE A 123 -5.96 -0.42 0.47
CA ILE A 123 -5.61 -1.70 1.10
C ILE A 123 -5.36 -1.42 2.58
N ILE A 124 -6.24 -1.97 3.43
CA ILE A 124 -6.05 -2.02 4.87
C ILE A 124 -5.36 -3.35 5.23
N PRO A 125 -4.15 -3.30 5.82
CA PRO A 125 -3.47 -4.52 6.28
C PRO A 125 -4.30 -5.20 7.37
N SER A 126 -4.86 -6.38 7.07
CA SER A 126 -5.72 -7.10 8.01
C SER A 126 -4.97 -7.56 9.27
N ASN A 127 -3.66 -7.81 9.15
CA ASN A 127 -2.81 -8.15 10.29
C ASN A 127 -2.76 -7.01 11.33
N ASP A 128 -2.63 -5.76 10.86
CA ASP A 128 -2.43 -4.63 11.75
C ASP A 128 -3.75 -4.15 12.35
N TYR A 129 -4.84 -4.21 11.57
CA TYR A 129 -6.18 -3.82 12.02
C TYR A 129 -6.95 -4.92 12.76
N GLY A 130 -6.46 -6.16 12.76
CA GLY A 130 -7.05 -7.28 13.51
C GLY A 130 -6.63 -7.35 14.98
N GLY A 131 -5.74 -6.47 15.45
CA GLY A 131 -5.12 -6.59 16.77
C GLY A 131 -6.00 -6.16 17.96
N THR A 132 -6.96 -5.25 17.76
CA THR A 132 -7.84 -4.75 18.84
C THR A 132 -9.28 -4.57 18.36
N SER A 133 -10.25 -4.60 19.28
CA SER A 133 -11.67 -4.35 18.96
C SER A 133 -11.89 -2.96 18.36
N PHE A 134 -11.12 -1.96 18.81
CA PHE A 134 -11.11 -0.64 18.21
C PHE A 134 -10.69 -0.68 16.74
N LEU A 135 -9.57 -1.31 16.43
CA LEU A 135 -9.05 -1.34 15.06
C LEU A 135 -9.95 -2.17 14.13
N MET A 136 -10.53 -3.27 14.62
CA MET A 136 -11.55 -4.02 13.88
C MET A 136 -12.78 -3.15 13.59
N CYS A 137 -13.28 -2.40 14.58
CA CYS A 137 -14.37 -1.46 14.38
C CYS A 137 -14.02 -0.35 13.37
N VAL A 138 -12.81 0.21 13.41
CA VAL A 138 -12.34 1.18 12.42
C VAL A 138 -12.39 0.58 11.01
N LYS A 139 -11.90 -0.65 10.86
CA LYS A 139 -11.91 -1.38 9.59
C LYS A 139 -13.34 -1.59 9.07
N ASP A 140 -14.24 -2.09 9.91
CA ASP A 140 -15.63 -2.39 9.52
C ASP A 140 -16.40 -1.13 9.11
N VAL A 141 -16.26 -0.05 9.89
CA VAL A 141 -16.86 1.26 9.59
C VAL A 141 -16.30 1.82 8.29
N PHE A 142 -14.99 1.71 8.09
CA PHE A 142 -14.33 2.21 6.89
C PHE A 142 -14.74 1.41 5.64
N GLU A 143 -14.77 0.09 5.71
CA GLU A 143 -15.23 -0.76 4.60
C GLU A 143 -16.69 -0.45 4.22
N SER A 144 -17.55 -0.27 5.23
CA SER A 144 -18.94 0.17 5.03
C SER A 144 -19.03 1.51 4.32
N ARG A 145 -18.18 2.48 4.70
CA ARG A 145 -18.12 3.80 4.07
C ARG A 145 -17.57 3.73 2.64
N MET A 146 -16.57 2.90 2.40
CA MET A 146 -16.00 2.68 1.06
C MET A 146 -17.02 2.09 0.08
N MET A 147 -17.95 1.24 0.55
CA MET A 147 -19.05 0.72 -0.28
C MET A 147 -20.07 1.79 -0.68
N LEU A 148 -20.19 2.86 0.11
CA LEU A 148 -21.10 3.98 -0.13
C LEU A 148 -20.44 5.15 -0.87
N MET A 149 -19.17 4.99 -1.27
CA MET A 149 -18.45 6.03 -1.99
C MET A 149 -19.09 6.33 -3.35
N PRO A 150 -18.98 7.58 -3.84
CA PRO A 150 -19.43 7.92 -5.17
C PRO A 150 -18.73 7.07 -6.24
N VAL A 151 -19.32 7.00 -7.44
CA VAL A 151 -18.74 6.27 -8.58
C VAL A 151 -17.31 6.72 -8.89
N ARG A 152 -16.97 7.98 -8.60
CA ARG A 152 -15.62 8.52 -8.72
C ARG A 152 -15.16 9.13 -7.42
N PHE A 153 -13.95 8.78 -7.00
CA PHE A 153 -13.33 9.33 -5.81
C PHE A 153 -11.81 9.41 -5.95
N THR A 154 -11.20 10.19 -5.08
CA THR A 154 -9.78 10.54 -5.12
C THR A 154 -9.07 10.10 -3.84
N VAL A 155 -7.76 10.26 -3.77
CA VAL A 155 -6.94 9.91 -2.60
C VAL A 155 -7.43 10.65 -1.35
N SER A 156 -7.71 11.96 -1.44
CA SER A 156 -8.24 12.77 -0.35
C SER A 156 -9.56 12.21 0.18
N HIS A 157 -10.47 11.79 -0.71
CA HIS A 157 -11.74 11.22 -0.26
C HIS A 157 -11.57 9.91 0.52
N ILE A 158 -10.60 9.07 0.13
CA ILE A 158 -10.25 7.86 0.90
C ILE A 158 -9.72 8.27 2.28
N LEU A 159 -8.78 9.21 2.33
CA LEU A 159 -8.14 9.66 3.58
C LEU A 159 -9.13 10.32 4.55
N ASP A 160 -10.01 11.17 4.05
CA ASP A 160 -11.08 11.78 4.85
C ASP A 160 -12.08 10.73 5.34
N SER A 161 -12.44 9.76 4.48
CA SER A 161 -13.31 8.64 4.87
C SER A 161 -12.68 7.78 5.95
N TRP A 162 -11.38 7.54 5.86
CA TRP A 162 -10.62 6.78 6.85
C TRP A 162 -10.57 7.50 8.20
N GLU A 163 -10.22 8.77 8.18
CA GLU A 163 -10.19 9.62 9.37
C GLU A 163 -11.56 9.73 10.06
N MET A 164 -12.63 9.92 9.28
CA MET A 164 -14.00 9.89 9.79
C MET A 164 -14.37 8.54 10.42
N SER A 165 -13.85 7.44 9.88
CA SER A 165 -14.09 6.10 10.42
C SER A 165 -13.37 5.89 11.76
N VAL A 166 -12.18 6.49 11.93
CA VAL A 166 -11.49 6.55 13.23
C VAL A 166 -12.32 7.31 14.26
N ARG A 167 -12.82 8.52 13.92
CA ARG A 167 -13.69 9.30 14.82
C ARG A 167 -14.95 8.52 15.22
N GLN A 168 -15.59 7.89 14.25
CA GLN A 168 -16.81 7.13 14.48
C GLN A 168 -16.56 5.91 15.38
N ALA A 169 -15.48 5.17 15.15
CA ALA A 169 -15.13 4.04 16.01
C ALA A 169 -14.84 4.47 17.46
N VAL A 170 -14.20 5.63 17.67
CA VAL A 170 -14.02 6.20 19.01
C VAL A 170 -15.37 6.49 19.67
N ALA A 171 -16.30 7.13 18.96
CA ALA A 171 -17.62 7.43 19.49
C ALA A 171 -18.40 6.16 19.87
N LEU A 172 -18.37 5.12 19.02
CA LEU A 172 -19.05 3.85 19.29
C LEU A 172 -18.47 3.11 20.49
N LEU A 173 -17.16 3.22 20.75
CA LEU A 173 -16.54 2.59 21.92
C LEU A 173 -16.86 3.31 23.23
N LEU A 174 -17.07 4.63 23.19
CA LEU A 174 -17.49 5.40 24.36
C LEU A 174 -18.94 5.05 24.74
N ASP A 175 -19.84 5.02 23.76
CA ASP A 175 -21.26 4.70 23.97
C ASP A 175 -21.47 3.28 24.54
N ASN A 176 -20.66 2.31 24.06
CA ASN A 176 -20.67 0.96 24.61
C ASN A 176 -20.14 0.88 26.06
N LYS A 177 -19.25 1.77 26.48
CA LYS A 177 -18.75 1.81 27.86
C LYS A 177 -19.77 2.42 28.82
N ASP A 178 -20.46 3.48 28.41
CA ASP A 178 -21.51 4.12 29.20
C ASP A 178 -22.71 3.18 29.41
N SER A 179 -22.97 2.30 28.44
CA SER A 179 -23.99 1.26 28.55
C SER A 179 -23.64 0.14 29.55
N ILE A 180 -22.35 -0.16 29.74
CA ILE A 180 -21.89 -1.19 30.70
C ILE A 180 -21.76 -0.61 32.12
N ALA A 181 -21.46 0.68 32.27
CA ALA A 181 -21.33 1.33 33.57
C ALA A 181 -22.69 1.63 34.25
N ASN A 182 -23.78 1.65 33.49
CA ASN A 182 -25.13 1.93 33.97
C ASN A 182 -25.99 0.67 34.21
N ASN A 183 -25.36 -0.51 34.26
CA ASN A 183 -26.01 -1.80 34.51
C ASN A 183 -25.27 -2.59 35.59
#